data_AF-A0A0F9LR26-F1
#
_entry.id   AF-A0A0F9LR26-F1
#
_cell.length_a   1.000
_cell.length_b   1.000
_cell.length_c   1.000
_cell.angle_alpha   90.00
_cell.angle_beta   90.00
_cell.angle_gamma   90.00
#
_symmetry.space_group_name_H-M   'P 1'
#
loop_
_entity.id
_entity.type
_entity.pdbx_description
1 polymer ?
#
loop_
_entity_poly.entity_id
_entity_poly.type
_entity_poly.pdbx_seq_one_letter_code
_entity_poly.pdbx_strand_id
1 'polypeptide(L)'
;MTRRCKSKTKYPENWLEIAVQRKNDEGWKCERCKHKHEATTGYCLTVHHLDGNKQNNEAWNLAVLCQRCHLYCQATVIMDQMLFEFVEVSMWFKPHLMGYLVSKNENQF
;
A
#
# COMPACT_ATOMS: atom_id res chain seq x y z
N MET A 1 -1.09 -29.56 25.95
CA MET A 1 -1.04 -29.35 24.48
C MET A 1 -1.47 -27.92 24.17
N THR A 2 -0.54 -27.02 23.81
CA THR A 2 -0.89 -25.75 23.15
C THR A 2 0.15 -25.49 22.08
N ARG A 3 -0.14 -25.93 20.85
CA ARG A 3 0.64 -25.52 19.67
C ARG A 3 0.38 -24.03 19.42
N ARG A 4 1.20 -23.16 19.98
CA ARG A 4 1.27 -21.76 19.55
C ARG A 4 2.01 -21.74 18.22
N CYS A 5 1.27 -21.76 17.11
CA CYS A 5 1.84 -21.44 15.81
C CYS A 5 2.23 -19.96 15.84
N LYS A 6 3.51 -19.64 16.06
CA LYS A 6 4.05 -18.32 15.76
C LYS A 6 3.99 -18.19 14.24
N SER A 7 2.98 -17.52 13.68
CA SER A 7 3.05 -17.09 12.29
C SER A 7 4.25 -16.15 12.19
N LYS A 8 5.33 -16.59 11.53
CA LYS A 8 6.46 -15.71 11.21
C LYS A 8 5.88 -14.48 10.52
N THR A 9 6.06 -13.31 11.13
CA THR A 9 5.66 -12.04 10.53
C THR A 9 6.34 -11.94 9.17
N LYS A 10 5.58 -11.93 8.07
CA LYS A 10 6.10 -11.82 6.69
C LYS A 10 6.71 -10.43 6.38
N TYR A 11 6.87 -9.58 7.40
CA TYR A 11 7.32 -8.21 7.30
C TYR A 11 8.80 -8.14 7.71
N PRO A 12 9.57 -7.17 7.17
CA PRO A 12 10.92 -6.92 7.63
C PRO A 12 10.92 -6.40 9.08
N GLU A 13 12.07 -6.50 9.75
CA GLU A 13 12.21 -6.07 11.16
C GLU A 13 11.95 -4.55 11.33
N ASN A 14 12.35 -3.73 10.37
CA ASN A 14 12.18 -2.28 10.37
C ASN A 14 10.83 -1.78 9.82
N TRP A 15 9.83 -2.66 9.68
CA TRP A 15 8.52 -2.29 9.12
C TRP A 15 7.85 -1.11 9.82
N LEU A 16 7.95 -1.03 11.16
CA LEU A 16 7.35 0.06 11.92
C LEU A 16 7.94 1.42 11.53
N GLU A 17 9.25 1.48 11.31
CA GLU A 17 9.94 2.71 10.91
C GLU A 17 9.52 3.13 9.51
N ILE A 18 9.52 2.19 8.56
CA ILE A 18 9.06 2.42 7.17
C ILE A 18 7.62 2.94 7.18
N ALA A 19 6.73 2.30 7.94
CA ALA A 19 5.32 2.67 7.98
C ALA A 19 5.10 4.06 8.60
N VAL A 20 5.89 4.44 9.62
CA VAL A 20 5.84 5.78 10.22
C VAL A 20 6.39 6.83 9.25
N GLN A 21 7.52 6.54 8.60
CA GLN A 21 8.13 7.42 7.62
C GLN A 21 7.16 7.73 6.48
N ARG A 22 6.56 6.71 5.87
CA ARG A 22 5.57 6.91 4.79
C ARG A 22 4.37 7.76 5.23
N LYS A 23 3.88 7.57 6.46
CA LYS A 23 2.81 8.42 7.02
C LYS A 23 3.25 9.86 7.22
N ASN A 24 4.50 10.10 7.62
CA ASN A 24 5.06 11.44 7.75
C ASN A 24 5.18 12.13 6.40
N ASP A 25 5.64 11.43 5.36
CA ASP A 25 5.78 11.96 3.99
C ASP A 25 4.44 12.48 3.45
N GLU A 26 3.36 11.75 3.73
CA GLU A 26 1.99 12.12 3.34
C GLU A 26 1.30 13.10 4.32
N GLY A 27 2.04 13.62 5.30
CA GLY A 27 1.53 14.57 6.27
C GLY A 27 0.35 14.03 7.10
N TRP A 28 0.38 12.73 7.41
CA TRP A 28 -0.67 12.01 8.15
C TRP A 28 -2.06 12.15 7.53
N LYS A 29 -2.13 12.08 6.20
CA LYS A 29 -3.38 12.04 5.43
C LYS A 29 -3.45 10.80 4.55
N CYS A 30 -4.67 10.37 4.25
CA CYS A 30 -4.91 9.30 3.30
C CYS A 30 -4.57 9.79 1.88
N GLU A 31 -3.72 9.07 1.16
CA GLU A 31 -3.34 9.41 -0.23
C GLU A 31 -4.55 9.48 -1.15
N ARG A 32 -5.54 8.59 -0.96
CA ARG A 32 -6.74 8.51 -1.80
C ARG A 32 -7.80 9.57 -1.49
N CYS A 33 -8.31 9.59 -0.25
CA CYS A 33 -9.44 10.46 0.11
C CYS A 33 -9.03 11.76 0.80
N LYS A 34 -7.73 11.98 1.05
CA LYS A 34 -7.13 13.17 1.66
C LYS A 34 -7.59 13.50 3.09
N HIS A 35 -8.44 12.67 3.70
CA HIS A 35 -8.77 12.77 5.12
C HIS A 35 -7.54 12.59 6.00
N LYS A 36 -7.48 13.38 7.07
CA LYS A 36 -6.47 13.27 8.12
C LYS A 36 -6.66 11.97 8.90
N HIS A 37 -5.59 11.54 9.56
CA HIS A 37 -5.65 10.44 10.51
C HIS A 37 -6.66 10.72 11.63
N GLU A 38 -7.70 9.92 11.71
CA GLU A 38 -8.72 10.02 12.76
C GLU A 38 -9.26 8.62 13.10
N ALA A 39 -8.67 8.00 14.12
CA ALA A 39 -8.95 6.60 14.45
C ALA A 39 -10.38 6.38 14.97
N THR A 40 -10.94 7.36 15.69
CA THR A 40 -12.27 7.28 16.32
C THR A 40 -13.43 7.21 15.32
N THR A 41 -13.26 7.73 14.11
CA THR A 41 -14.32 7.80 13.08
C THR A 41 -14.08 6.83 11.90
N GLY A 42 -13.10 5.93 12.03
CA GLY A 42 -12.77 4.93 11.02
C GLY A 42 -11.83 5.46 9.92
N TYR A 43 -11.14 6.57 10.16
CA TYR A 43 -10.07 7.11 9.30
C TYR A 43 -8.67 6.82 9.88
N CYS A 44 -8.53 5.71 10.61
CA CYS A 44 -7.23 5.22 11.05
C CYS A 44 -6.32 4.95 9.83
N LEU A 45 -5.08 5.47 9.85
CA LEU A 45 -4.14 5.36 8.74
C LEU A 45 -3.34 4.07 8.84
N THR A 46 -3.28 3.40 7.70
CA THR A 46 -2.59 2.14 7.46
C THR A 46 -1.68 2.31 6.23
N VAL A 47 -0.72 1.41 6.08
CA VAL A 47 0.12 1.32 4.88
C VAL A 47 -0.24 0.02 4.18
N HIS A 48 -0.62 0.12 2.91
CA HIS A 48 -1.07 -0.99 2.09
C HIS A 48 -0.01 -1.36 1.07
N HIS A 49 0.35 -2.65 0.98
CA HIS A 49 1.18 -3.21 -0.08
C HIS A 49 0.31 -3.54 -1.29
N LEU A 50 0.46 -2.80 -2.39
CA LEU A 50 -0.39 -2.89 -3.57
C LEU A 50 -0.20 -4.20 -4.37
N ASP A 51 1.01 -4.76 -4.35
CA ASP A 51 1.32 -6.05 -4.98
C ASP A 51 1.01 -7.27 -4.10
N GLY A 52 0.59 -7.05 -2.84
CA GLY A 52 0.36 -8.10 -1.85
C GLY A 52 1.63 -8.76 -1.27
N ASN A 53 2.81 -8.44 -1.77
CA ASN A 53 4.09 -8.90 -1.25
C ASN A 53 4.57 -7.99 -0.11
N LYS A 54 4.42 -8.49 1.13
CA LYS A 54 4.79 -7.79 2.37
C LYS A 54 6.29 -7.52 2.53
N GLN A 55 7.14 -8.10 1.68
CA GLN A 55 8.58 -7.83 1.65
C GLN A 55 8.97 -6.72 0.66
N ASN A 56 8.10 -6.41 -0.31
CA ASN A 56 8.36 -5.34 -1.26
C ASN A 56 8.01 -3.99 -0.62
N ASN A 57 9.03 -3.25 -0.16
CA ASN A 57 8.85 -1.95 0.48
C ASN A 57 9.20 -0.78 -0.45
N GLU A 58 9.18 -1.01 -1.77
CA GLU A 58 9.35 0.07 -2.73
C GLU A 58 8.30 1.16 -2.53
N ALA A 59 8.68 2.42 -2.73
CA ALA A 59 7.81 3.57 -2.47
C ALA A 59 6.49 3.49 -3.25
N TRP A 60 6.55 2.99 -4.49
CA TRP A 60 5.37 2.78 -5.33
C TRP A 60 4.45 1.69 -4.80
N ASN A 61 4.95 0.72 -4.04
CA ASN A 61 4.15 -0.39 -3.54
C ASN A 61 3.42 -0.04 -2.23
N LEU A 62 3.93 0.96 -1.49
CA LEU A 62 3.42 1.35 -0.18
C LEU A 62 2.46 2.54 -0.28
N ALA A 63 1.15 2.28 -0.24
CA ALA A 63 0.12 3.30 -0.24
C ALA A 63 -0.37 3.64 1.18
N VAL A 64 -0.31 4.90 1.59
CA VAL A 64 -0.82 5.38 2.89
C VAL A 64 -2.33 5.62 2.78
N LEU A 65 -3.12 4.73 3.36
CA LEU A 65 -4.58 4.73 3.22
C LEU A 65 -5.29 4.70 4.56
N CYS A 66 -6.43 5.38 4.66
CA CYS A 66 -7.34 5.16 5.77
C CYS A 66 -7.97 3.75 5.69
N GLN A 67 -8.43 3.19 6.80
CA GLN A 67 -9.01 1.84 6.86
C GLN A 67 -10.08 1.58 5.78
N ARG A 68 -10.96 2.55 5.52
CA ARG A 68 -11.99 2.44 4.46
C ARG A 68 -11.38 2.33 3.06
N CYS A 69 -10.42 3.20 2.75
CA CYS A 69 -9.74 3.20 1.46
C CYS A 69 -8.85 1.96 1.29
N HIS A 70 -8.20 1.53 2.37
CA HIS A 70 -7.40 0.31 2.42
C HIS A 70 -8.23 -0.91 2.02
N LEU A 71 -9.40 -1.11 2.65
CA LEU A 71 -10.28 -2.23 2.34
C LEU A 71 -10.82 -2.19 0.90
N TYR A 72 -11.15 -1.00 0.40
CA TYR A 72 -11.52 -0.84 -1.00
C TYR A 72 -10.38 -1.25 -1.94
N CYS A 73 -9.16 -0.75 -1.71
CA CYS A 73 -8.02 -1.07 -2.56
C CYS A 73 -7.71 -2.56 -2.49
N GLN A 74 -7.71 -3.17 -1.31
CA GLN A 74 -7.52 -4.61 -1.15
C GLN A 74 -8.53 -5.45 -1.94
N ALA A 75 -9.76 -4.97 -2.13
CA ALA A 75 -10.79 -5.69 -2.87
C ALA A 75 -10.79 -5.44 -4.39
N THR A 76 -10.21 -4.33 -4.86
CA THR A 76 -10.39 -3.84 -6.24
C THR A 76 -9.09 -3.66 -7.01
N VAL A 77 -7.96 -3.50 -6.32
CA VAL A 77 -6.67 -3.23 -6.92
C VAL A 77 -5.88 -4.53 -6.99
N ILE A 78 -5.67 -5.02 -8.21
CA ILE A 78 -4.78 -6.14 -8.50
C ILE A 78 -3.80 -5.65 -9.57
N MET A 79 -2.59 -5.29 -9.15
CA MET A 79 -1.59 -4.63 -10.02
C MET A 79 -1.33 -5.44 -11.31
N ASP A 80 -1.21 -6.76 -11.21
CA ASP A 80 -0.93 -7.64 -12.36
C ASP A 80 -2.13 -7.86 -13.30
N GLN A 81 -3.34 -7.44 -12.93
CA GLN A 81 -4.56 -7.67 -13.74
C GLN A 81 -5.18 -6.38 -14.29
N MET A 82 -4.62 -5.22 -13.97
CA MET A 82 -5.12 -3.97 -14.51
C MET A 82 -4.70 -3.82 -15.97
N LEU A 83 -5.68 -3.72 -16.85
CA LEU A 83 -5.48 -3.36 -18.26
C LEU A 83 -5.21 -1.85 -18.37
N PHE A 84 -4.02 -1.42 -17.92
CA PHE A 84 -3.65 -0.01 -17.73
C PHE A 84 -3.75 0.86 -18.99
N GLU A 85 -3.65 0.26 -20.17
CA GLU A 85 -3.83 0.96 -21.45
C GLU A 85 -5.27 1.43 -21.69
N PHE A 86 -6.25 0.84 -20.99
CA PHE A 86 -7.68 1.06 -21.23
C PHE A 86 -8.43 1.62 -20.01
N VAL A 87 -7.73 1.87 -18.89
CA VAL A 87 -8.36 2.32 -17.64
C VAL A 87 -7.79 3.68 -17.23
N GLU A 88 -8.65 4.69 -17.17
CA GLU A 88 -8.30 5.95 -16.53
C GLU A 88 -8.11 5.74 -15.03
N VAL A 89 -6.87 5.89 -14.57
CA VAL A 89 -6.54 5.81 -13.15
C VAL A 89 -6.63 7.18 -12.48
N SER A 90 -7.24 7.19 -11.30
CA SER A 90 -7.34 8.38 -10.46
C SER A 90 -5.96 8.97 -10.12
N MET A 91 -5.87 10.28 -9.98
CA MET A 91 -4.59 10.99 -9.80
C MET A 91 -3.74 10.50 -8.62
N TRP A 92 -4.36 10.13 -7.50
CA TRP A 92 -3.63 9.62 -6.34
C TRP A 92 -2.90 8.30 -6.63
N PHE A 93 -3.41 7.51 -7.58
CA PHE A 93 -2.86 6.19 -7.90
C PHE A 93 -1.75 6.23 -8.95
N LYS A 94 -1.67 7.32 -9.73
CA LYS A 94 -0.70 7.46 -10.83
C LYS A 94 0.76 7.22 -10.41
N PRO A 95 1.28 7.76 -9.28
CA PRO A 95 2.66 7.51 -8.89
C PRO A 95 2.95 6.04 -8.62
N HIS A 96 2.01 5.32 -7.99
CA HIS A 96 2.13 3.89 -7.72
C HIS A 96 2.14 3.06 -9.00
N LEU A 97 1.26 3.40 -9.95
CA LEU A 97 1.24 2.76 -11.26
C LEU A 97 2.55 2.97 -12.01
N MET A 98 3.03 4.21 -12.09
CA MET A 98 4.27 4.49 -12.83
C MET A 98 5.46 3.73 -12.25
N GLY A 99 5.60 3.70 -10.92
CA GLY A 99 6.67 2.92 -10.27
C GLY A 99 6.55 1.42 -10.51
N TYR A 100 5.33 0.88 -10.49
CA TYR A 100 5.10 -0.53 -10.84
C TYR A 100 5.53 -0.85 -12.27
N LEU A 101 5.14 -0.04 -13.26
CA LEU A 101 5.50 -0.25 -14.67
C LEU A 101 7.02 -0.20 -14.87
N VAL A 102 7.70 0.75 -14.23
CA VAL A 102 9.17 0.82 -14.24
C VAL A 102 9.78 -0.46 -13.65
N SER A 103 9.31 -0.88 -12.47
CA SER A 103 9.81 -2.10 -11.82
C SER A 103 9.60 -3.36 -12.65
N LYS A 104 8.54 -3.42 -13.46
CA LYS A 104 8.25 -4.55 -14.35
C LYS A 104 9.19 -4.55 -15.55
N ASN A 105 9.47 -3.39 -16.13
CA ASN A 105 10.38 -3.27 -17.27
C ASN A 105 11.83 -3.61 -16.87
N GLU A 106 12.26 -3.24 -15.66
CA GLU A 106 13.61 -3.56 -15.14
C GLU A 106 13.81 -5.06 -14.93
N ASN A 107 12.75 -5.80 -14.59
CA ASN A 107 12.81 -7.25 -14.34
C ASN A 107 12.65 -8.11 -15.62
N GLN A 108 12.65 -7.50 -16.81
CA GLN A 108 12.53 -8.20 -18.10
C GLN A 108 13.88 -8.41 -18.82
N PHE A 109 15.01 -8.11 -18.19
CA PHE A 109 16.37 -8.31 -18.72
C PHE A 109 17.18 -9.32 -17.93
#